data_AF-A0A2M9P156-F1
#
_entry.id   AF-A0A2M9P156-F1
#
_cell.length_a   1.000
_cell.length_b   1.000
_cell.length_c   1.000
_cell.angle_alpha   90.00
_cell.angle_beta   90.00
_cell.angle_gamma   90.00
#
_symmetry.space_group_name_H-M   'P 1'
#
loop_
_entity.id
_entity.type
_entity.pdbx_description
1 polymer ?
#
loop_
_entity_poly.entity_id
_entity_poly.type
_entity_poly.pdbx_seq_one_letter_code
_entity_poly.pdbx_strand_id
1 'polypeptide(L)'
;MIKEFLYKSKAKAELIKAFRSAELYKTYKSKGGNERTIFPQIHEIHLDKLAKTLRYTFTLLNGMDPKEVKKKEFVFRQHFGRSISIEGDLKKYVLTIYATSMPKELPYKVQGVREAVSPFTIGIICGKDRNGQYNAFDLLKQPHILIAGETGS
;
A
#
# COMPACT_ATOMS: atom_id res chain seq x y z
N MET A 1 19.91 -16.97 0.77
CA MET A 1 18.87 -17.59 1.63
C MET A 1 18.82 -17.02 3.06
N ILE A 2 19.89 -17.10 3.86
CA ILE A 2 19.88 -16.65 5.28
C ILE A 2 19.53 -15.15 5.44
N LYS A 3 20.14 -14.28 4.63
CA LYS A 3 19.87 -12.82 4.69
C LYS A 3 18.40 -12.47 4.40
N GLU A 4 17.77 -13.18 3.48
CA GLU A 4 16.38 -12.95 3.10
C GLU A 4 15.41 -13.46 4.17
N PHE A 5 15.73 -14.61 4.77
CA PHE A 5 14.98 -15.14 5.92
C PHE A 5 15.02 -14.18 7.12
N LEU A 6 16.21 -13.67 7.47
CA LEU A 6 16.38 -12.68 8.54
C LEU A 6 15.60 -11.38 8.24
N TYR A 7 15.64 -10.93 6.99
CA TYR A 7 14.88 -9.76 6.55
C TYR A 7 13.37 -9.99 6.70
N LYS A 8 12.84 -11.12 6.21
CA LYS A 8 11.42 -11.48 6.35
C LYS A 8 11.01 -11.60 7.82
N SER A 9 11.88 -12.13 8.68
CA SER A 9 11.64 -12.18 10.13
C SER A 9 11.52 -10.79 10.75
N LYS A 10 12.44 -9.87 10.42
CA LYS A 10 12.38 -8.47 10.87
C LYS A 10 11.12 -7.76 10.36
N ALA A 11 10.82 -7.91 9.06
CA ALA A 11 9.61 -7.37 8.44
C ALA A 11 8.33 -7.87 9.12
N LYS A 12 8.27 -9.17 9.43
CA LYS A 12 7.16 -9.78 10.19
C LYS A 12 7.01 -9.13 11.57
N ALA A 13 8.12 -8.93 12.29
CA ALA A 13 8.10 -8.32 13.61
C ALA A 13 7.59 -6.87 13.57
N GLU A 14 8.01 -6.08 12.58
CA GLU A 14 7.50 -4.71 12.39
C GLU A 14 5.99 -4.70 12.11
N LEU A 15 5.48 -5.62 11.28
CA LEU A 15 4.03 -5.72 11.04
C LEU A 15 3.26 -6.10 12.31
N ILE A 16 3.81 -6.99 13.15
CA ILE A 16 3.18 -7.33 14.45
C ILE A 16 3.16 -6.12 15.38
N LYS A 17 4.20 -5.28 15.39
CA LYS A 17 4.20 -4.02 16.15
C LYS A 17 3.10 -3.08 15.65
N ALA A 18 2.95 -2.94 14.33
CA ALA A 18 1.88 -2.14 13.74
C ALA A 18 0.49 -2.66 14.15
N PHE A 19 0.25 -3.97 14.10
CA PHE A 19 -1.01 -4.56 14.56
C PHE A 19 -1.28 -4.28 16.04
N ARG A 20 -0.24 -4.37 16.89
CA ARG A 20 -0.35 -4.06 18.32
C ARG A 20 -0.73 -2.60 18.54
N SER A 21 -0.03 -1.66 17.91
CA SER A 21 -0.33 -0.22 18.00
C SER A 21 -1.70 0.14 17.42
N ALA A 22 -2.17 -0.60 16.41
CA ALA A 22 -3.47 -0.40 15.79
C ALA A 22 -4.61 -1.07 16.57
N GLU A 23 -4.31 -1.79 17.65
CA GLU A 23 -5.25 -2.60 18.43
C GLU A 23 -5.94 -3.69 17.59
N LEU A 24 -5.27 -4.13 16.52
CA LEU A 24 -5.72 -5.21 15.66
C LEU A 24 -5.26 -6.55 16.24
N TYR A 25 -5.90 -6.97 17.33
CA TYR A 25 -5.67 -8.27 17.97
C TYR A 25 -6.88 -8.67 18.83
N LYS A 26 -6.92 -9.94 19.26
CA LYS A 26 -7.86 -10.42 20.28
C LYS A 26 -7.09 -11.07 21.42
N THR A 27 -7.47 -10.75 22.66
CA THR A 27 -6.90 -11.39 23.85
C THR A 27 -7.91 -12.40 24.41
N TYR A 28 -7.43 -13.60 24.70
CA TYR A 28 -8.22 -14.68 25.29
C TYR A 28 -7.65 -15.04 26.65
N LYS A 29 -8.51 -15.09 27.66
CA LYS A 29 -8.15 -15.61 28.99
C LYS A 29 -8.32 -17.13 29.00
N SER A 30 -7.26 -17.84 29.34
CA SER A 30 -7.33 -19.27 29.64
C SER A 30 -8.01 -19.49 30.99
N LYS A 31 -8.59 -20.69 31.18
CA LYS A 31 -9.15 -21.12 32.48
C LYS A 31 -8.13 -21.07 33.63
N GLY A 32 -6.83 -21.14 33.31
CA GLY A 32 -5.73 -21.01 34.28
C GLY A 32 -5.18 -19.59 34.46
N GLY A 33 -5.90 -18.54 34.06
CA GLY A 33 -5.51 -17.13 34.30
C GLY A 33 -4.53 -16.53 33.28
N ASN A 34 -3.89 -17.36 32.44
CA ASN A 34 -2.97 -16.87 31.41
C ASN A 34 -3.72 -16.18 30.27
N GLU A 35 -3.30 -14.96 29.93
CA GLU A 35 -3.79 -14.23 28.76
C GLU A 35 -2.97 -14.59 27.51
N ARG A 36 -3.67 -14.84 26.40
CA ARG A 36 -3.05 -15.08 25.09
C ARG A 36 -3.57 -14.07 24.09
N THR A 37 -2.66 -13.29 23.52
CA THR A 37 -2.97 -12.34 22.43
C THR A 37 -2.78 -13.01 21.08
N ILE A 38 -3.78 -12.90 20.21
CA ILE A 38 -3.78 -13.41 18.84
C ILE A 38 -3.84 -12.22 17.89
N PHE A 39 -2.93 -12.20 16.91
CA PHE A 39 -2.84 -11.17 15.88
C PHE A 39 -3.39 -11.66 14.54
N PRO A 40 -3.71 -10.76 13.58
CA PRO A 40 -3.93 -11.10 12.19
C PRO A 40 -2.83 -12.02 11.64
N GLN A 41 -3.22 -13.03 10.87
CA GLN A 41 -2.29 -14.00 10.31
C GLN A 41 -1.57 -13.39 9.11
N ILE A 42 -0.24 -13.41 9.12
CA ILE A 42 0.60 -12.98 8.00
C ILE A 42 0.85 -14.20 7.11
N HIS A 43 0.34 -14.16 5.87
CA HIS A 43 0.46 -15.23 4.89
C HIS A 43 1.72 -15.10 4.06
N GLU A 44 2.04 -13.88 3.65
CA GLU A 44 3.16 -13.64 2.74
C GLU A 44 3.86 -12.31 3.07
N ILE A 45 5.18 -12.33 2.91
CA ILE A 45 6.02 -11.13 2.89
C ILE A 45 6.84 -11.20 1.60
N HIS A 46 6.53 -10.32 0.66
CA HIS A 46 7.14 -10.30 -0.66
C HIS A 46 7.95 -9.03 -0.86
N LEU A 47 9.26 -9.19 -1.08
CA LEU A 47 10.17 -8.09 -1.40
C LEU A 47 10.38 -8.06 -2.91
N ASP A 48 9.84 -7.04 -3.57
CA ASP A 48 10.11 -6.77 -4.98
C ASP A 48 11.26 -5.79 -5.08
N LYS A 49 12.43 -6.29 -5.50
CA LYS A 49 13.64 -5.47 -5.65
C LYS A 49 13.57 -4.55 -6.87
N LEU A 50 12.85 -4.94 -7.93
CA LEU A 50 12.74 -4.16 -9.16
C LEU A 50 11.80 -2.98 -8.94
N ALA A 51 10.60 -3.25 -8.42
CA ALA A 51 9.62 -2.22 -8.07
C ALA A 51 9.99 -1.46 -6.78
N LYS A 52 11.01 -1.90 -6.05
CA LYS A 52 11.42 -1.37 -4.73
C LYS A 52 10.24 -1.30 -3.75
N THR A 53 9.46 -2.38 -3.69
CA THR A 53 8.31 -2.48 -2.80
C THR A 53 8.42 -3.66 -1.84
N LEU A 54 7.84 -3.50 -0.65
CA LEU A 54 7.63 -4.57 0.32
C LEU A 54 6.13 -4.77 0.50
N ARG A 55 5.63 -5.96 0.15
CA ARG A 55 4.22 -6.32 0.27
C ARG A 55 4.01 -7.31 1.41
N TYR A 56 2.99 -7.05 2.22
CA TYR A 56 2.49 -7.98 3.22
C TYR A 56 1.09 -8.42 2.85
N THR A 57 0.87 -9.73 2.80
CA THR A 57 -0.47 -10.30 2.70
C THR A 57 -0.85 -10.84 4.06
N PHE A 58 -1.93 -10.33 4.65
CA PHE A 58 -2.41 -10.79 5.96
C PHE A 58 -3.93 -10.94 5.98
N THR A 59 -4.44 -11.68 6.95
CA THR A 59 -5.88 -11.81 7.20
C THR A 59 -6.27 -11.43 8.61
N LEU A 60 -7.36 -10.69 8.73
CA LEU A 60 -7.99 -10.42 10.01
C LEU A 60 -8.54 -11.71 10.64
N LEU A 61 -8.54 -11.72 11.97
CA LEU A 61 -9.26 -12.69 12.78
C LEU A 61 -10.77 -12.60 12.55
N ASN A 62 -11.45 -13.74 12.61
CA ASN A 62 -12.89 -13.80 12.48
C ASN A 62 -13.57 -12.91 13.54
N GLY A 63 -14.58 -12.14 13.12
CA GLY A 63 -15.33 -11.23 13.98
C GLY A 63 -14.55 -9.97 14.39
N MET A 64 -13.53 -9.55 13.63
CA MET A 64 -13.06 -8.15 13.65
C MET A 64 -13.77 -7.38 12.54
N ASP A 65 -14.04 -6.09 12.77
CA ASP A 65 -14.64 -5.22 11.76
C ASP A 65 -13.61 -4.89 10.67
N PRO A 66 -13.86 -5.22 9.39
CA PRO A 66 -12.99 -4.86 8.27
C PRO A 66 -12.68 -3.36 8.16
N LYS A 67 -13.60 -2.50 8.64
CA LYS A 67 -13.43 -1.04 8.61
C LYS A 67 -12.33 -0.54 9.54
N GLU A 68 -12.01 -1.28 10.60
CA GLU A 68 -10.98 -0.88 11.56
C GLU A 68 -9.59 -0.80 10.91
N VAL A 69 -9.31 -1.62 9.88
CA VAL A 69 -8.04 -1.52 9.14
C VAL A 69 -7.90 -0.17 8.45
N LYS A 70 -8.94 0.29 7.74
CA LYS A 70 -8.94 1.59 7.06
C LYS A 70 -8.91 2.73 8.06
N LYS A 71 -9.72 2.64 9.12
CA LYS A 71 -9.76 3.66 10.19
C LYS A 71 -8.41 3.82 10.90
N LYS A 72 -7.67 2.73 11.07
CA LYS A 72 -6.35 2.71 11.71
C LYS A 72 -5.19 2.79 10.71
N GLU A 73 -5.45 3.15 9.44
CA GLU A 73 -4.40 3.29 8.42
C GLU A 73 -3.29 4.26 8.87
N PHE A 74 -3.64 5.31 9.61
CA PHE A 74 -2.68 6.26 10.16
C PHE A 74 -1.60 5.59 11.04
N VAL A 75 -1.92 4.51 11.75
CA VAL A 75 -0.96 3.76 12.58
C VAL A 75 0.05 3.06 11.69
N PHE A 76 -0.41 2.42 10.60
CA PHE A 76 0.49 1.82 9.63
C PHE A 76 1.42 2.87 8.99
N ARG A 77 0.91 4.08 8.73
CA ARG A 77 1.73 5.20 8.25
C ARG A 77 2.78 5.65 9.25
N GLN A 78 2.51 5.58 10.56
CA GLN A 78 3.49 5.89 11.60
C GLN A 78 4.61 4.84 11.67
N HIS A 79 4.28 3.55 11.48
CA HIS A 79 5.28 2.47 11.50
C HIS A 79 6.12 2.40 10.21
N PHE A 80 5.49 2.60 9.06
CA PHE A 80 6.10 2.32 7.75
C PHE A 80 6.36 3.56 6.88
N GLY A 81 5.99 4.75 7.37
CA GLY A 81 6.09 6.00 6.64
C GLY A 81 4.86 6.30 5.77
N ARG A 82 4.90 7.44 5.07
CA ARG A 82 3.76 7.94 4.28
C ARG A 82 3.52 7.18 2.98
N SER A 83 4.56 6.52 2.46
CA SER A 83 4.51 5.82 1.17
C SER A 83 3.98 4.40 1.33
N ILE A 84 2.71 4.26 1.72
CA ILE A 84 2.04 2.96 1.82
C ILE A 84 0.73 2.93 1.01
N SER A 85 0.23 1.72 0.76
CA SER A 85 -1.14 1.43 0.28
C SER A 85 -1.67 0.23 1.06
N ILE A 86 -2.93 0.29 1.50
CA ILE A 86 -3.61 -0.86 2.11
C ILE A 86 -4.86 -1.16 1.30
N GLU A 87 -4.87 -2.32 0.66
CA GLU A 87 -5.98 -2.78 -0.19
C GLU A 87 -6.59 -4.05 0.41
N GLY A 88 -7.91 -4.15 0.38
CA GLY A 88 -8.66 -5.26 0.96
C GLY A 88 -10.08 -4.84 1.35
N ASP A 89 -10.95 -5.82 1.55
CA ASP A 89 -12.40 -5.63 1.65
C ASP A 89 -13.02 -6.22 2.93
N LEU A 90 -12.73 -7.49 3.23
CA LEU A 90 -13.42 -8.25 4.29
C LEU A 90 -12.41 -8.88 5.25
N LYS A 91 -11.63 -9.83 4.75
CA LYS A 91 -10.74 -10.64 5.60
C LYS A 91 -9.29 -10.51 5.20
N LYS A 92 -8.99 -10.45 3.90
CA LYS A 92 -7.64 -10.42 3.35
C LYS A 92 -7.27 -8.99 2.99
N TYR A 93 -6.07 -8.60 3.40
CA TYR A 93 -5.51 -7.29 3.13
C TYR A 93 -4.08 -7.43 2.59
N VAL A 94 -3.74 -6.50 1.70
CA VAL A 94 -2.41 -6.33 1.14
C VAL A 94 -1.91 -4.94 1.54
N LEU A 95 -0.88 -4.91 2.39
CA LEU A 95 -0.14 -3.69 2.71
C LEU A 95 1.09 -3.62 1.81
N THR A 96 1.16 -2.61 0.96
CA THR A 96 2.32 -2.32 0.10
C THR A 96 3.06 -1.11 0.63
N ILE A 97 4.36 -1.26 0.89
CA ILE A 97 5.27 -0.17 1.26
C ILE A 97 6.16 0.13 0.06
N TYR A 98 6.24 1.40 -0.32
CA TYR A 98 7.05 1.87 -1.44
C TYR A 98 8.34 2.51 -0.88
N ALA A 99 9.51 2.08 -1.36
CA ALA A 99 10.79 2.60 -0.88
C ALA A 99 11.02 4.07 -1.28
N THR A 100 10.41 4.50 -2.39
CA THR A 100 10.47 5.88 -2.89
C THR A 100 9.10 6.51 -2.78
N SER A 101 9.06 7.72 -2.21
CA SER A 101 7.88 8.59 -2.33
C SER A 101 7.79 9.13 -3.75
N MET A 102 6.57 9.45 -4.20
CA MET A 102 6.38 10.21 -5.42
C MET A 102 7.14 11.54 -5.30
N PRO A 103 7.85 11.97 -6.37
CA PRO A 103 8.51 13.26 -6.33
C PRO A 103 7.46 14.35 -6.10
N LYS A 104 7.76 15.32 -5.22
CA LYS A 104 6.86 16.45 -4.92
C LYS A 104 6.53 17.26 -6.17
N GLU A 105 7.50 17.34 -7.07
CA GLU A 105 7.39 18.00 -8.34
C GLU A 105 7.69 17.01 -9.45
N LEU A 106 6.89 17.03 -10.50
CA LEU A 106 7.14 16.28 -11.72
C LEU A 106 7.45 17.29 -12.84
N PRO A 107 8.74 17.61 -13.09
CA PRO A 107 9.09 18.50 -14.20
C PRO A 107 8.58 17.94 -15.52
N TYR A 108 7.88 18.77 -16.29
CA TYR A 108 7.31 18.38 -17.57
C TYR A 108 8.44 18.16 -18.60
N LYS A 109 8.70 16.90 -18.96
CA LYS A 109 9.70 16.53 -19.96
C LYS A 109 9.01 16.17 -21.27
N VAL A 110 9.03 17.10 -22.22
CA VAL A 110 8.34 16.99 -23.53
C VAL A 110 8.58 15.64 -24.20
N GLN A 111 9.83 15.18 -24.24
CA GLN A 111 10.18 13.93 -24.93
C GLN A 111 9.48 12.70 -24.32
N GLY A 112 9.55 12.53 -23.00
CA GLY A 112 8.93 11.40 -22.32
C GLY A 112 7.39 11.46 -22.34
N VAL A 113 6.82 12.67 -22.29
CA VAL A 113 5.37 12.84 -22.46
C VAL A 113 4.94 12.48 -23.88
N ARG A 114 5.67 12.97 -24.89
CA ARG A 114 5.39 12.69 -26.31
C ARG A 114 5.40 11.20 -26.59
N GLU A 115 6.40 10.48 -26.09
CA GLU A 115 6.47 9.02 -26.21
C GLU A 115 5.23 8.35 -25.60
N ALA A 116 4.85 8.75 -24.38
CA ALA A 116 3.69 8.18 -23.70
C ALA A 116 2.33 8.45 -24.38
N VAL A 117 2.15 9.63 -25.00
CA VAL A 117 0.88 9.98 -25.68
C VAL A 117 0.84 9.59 -27.15
N SER A 118 2.00 9.36 -27.78
CA SER A 118 2.12 9.04 -29.21
C SER A 118 1.26 7.88 -29.73
N PRO A 119 0.92 6.83 -28.93
CA PRO A 119 0.05 5.76 -29.40
C PRO A 119 -1.43 6.17 -29.53
N PHE A 120 -1.81 7.34 -29.00
CA PHE A 120 -3.21 7.79 -28.94
C PHE A 120 -3.47 8.88 -29.98
N THR A 121 -4.69 8.90 -30.52
CA THR A 121 -5.09 9.95 -31.47
C THR A 121 -5.31 11.27 -30.76
N ILE A 122 -5.95 11.22 -29.58
CA ILE A 122 -6.11 12.38 -28.70
C ILE A 122 -5.62 12.00 -27.30
N GLY A 123 -4.29 11.90 -27.16
CA GLY A 123 -3.64 11.46 -25.92
C GLY A 123 -3.55 12.56 -24.86
N ILE A 124 -4.02 12.26 -23.65
CA ILE A 124 -3.91 13.11 -22.47
C ILE A 124 -2.95 12.48 -21.46
N ILE A 125 -1.98 13.24 -20.98
CA ILE A 125 -1.01 12.82 -19.97
C ILE A 125 -1.53 13.11 -18.56
N CYS A 126 -1.45 12.12 -17.66
CA CYS A 126 -1.91 12.21 -16.26
C CYS A 126 -0.76 12.29 -15.24
N GLY A 127 0.49 12.42 -15.71
CA GLY A 127 1.68 12.36 -14.88
C GLY A 127 2.25 10.95 -14.79
N LYS A 128 2.87 10.61 -13.65
CA LYS A 128 3.54 9.33 -13.43
C LYS A 128 2.88 8.52 -12.33
N ASP A 129 2.91 7.20 -12.46
CA ASP A 129 2.55 6.28 -11.40
C ASP A 129 3.64 6.19 -10.31
N ARG A 130 3.38 5.40 -9.26
CA ARG A 130 4.34 5.15 -8.17
C ARG A 130 5.61 4.42 -8.61
N ASN A 131 5.61 3.83 -9.81
CA ASN A 131 6.78 3.18 -10.43
C ASN A 131 7.55 4.13 -11.36
N GLY A 132 7.12 5.39 -11.50
CA GLY A 132 7.73 6.38 -12.36
C GLY A 132 7.39 6.24 -13.85
N GLN A 133 6.41 5.41 -14.19
CA GLN A 133 5.90 5.23 -15.55
C GLN A 133 4.85 6.29 -15.87
N TYR A 134 4.88 6.84 -17.09
CA TYR A 134 3.88 7.81 -17.52
C TYR A 134 2.52 7.13 -17.72
N ASN A 135 1.47 7.71 -17.13
CA ASN A 135 0.09 7.31 -17.40
C ASN A 135 -0.54 8.29 -18.37
N ALA A 136 -1.07 7.77 -19.47
CA ALA A 136 -1.80 8.53 -20.46
C ALA A 136 -3.03 7.74 -20.93
N PHE A 137 -4.04 8.43 -21.43
CA PHE A 137 -5.25 7.82 -21.98
C PHE A 137 -5.71 8.55 -23.24
N ASP A 138 -6.58 7.90 -24.01
CA ASP A 138 -7.14 8.43 -25.25
C ASP A 138 -8.55 8.99 -25.01
N LEU A 139 -8.74 10.27 -25.31
CA LEU A 139 -10.04 10.91 -25.26
C LEU A 139 -11.05 10.30 -26.24
N LEU A 140 -10.61 9.62 -27.32
CA LEU A 140 -11.54 8.89 -28.17
C LEU A 140 -12.23 7.72 -27.44
N LYS A 141 -11.55 7.12 -26.45
CA LYS A 141 -12.10 6.01 -25.65
C LYS A 141 -12.80 6.51 -24.39
N GLN A 142 -12.31 7.60 -23.81
CA GLN A 142 -12.87 8.24 -22.63
C GLN A 142 -13.16 9.71 -22.95
N PRO A 143 -14.30 10.02 -23.59
CA PRO A 143 -14.56 11.33 -24.20
C PRO A 143 -14.78 12.47 -23.22
N HIS A 144 -14.98 12.16 -21.94
CA HIS A 144 -15.29 13.15 -20.92
C HIS A 144 -14.35 12.99 -19.73
N ILE A 145 -13.87 14.12 -19.22
CA ILE A 145 -12.96 14.19 -18.08
C ILE A 145 -13.65 15.00 -16.99
N LEU A 146 -13.64 14.47 -15.77
CA LEU A 146 -13.96 15.22 -14.56
C LEU A 146 -12.65 15.48 -13.81
N ILE A 147 -12.31 16.76 -13.62
CA ILE A 147 -11.17 17.19 -12.79
C ILE A 147 -11.73 17.89 -11.57
N ALA A 148 -11.36 17.42 -10.38
CA ALA A 148 -11.78 18.00 -9.11
C ALA A 148 -10.59 18.09 -8.15
N GLY A 149 -10.53 19.17 -7.39
CA GLY A 149 -9.45 19.45 -6.44
C GLY A 149 -9.79 20.64 -5.54
N GLU A 150 -9.11 20.73 -4.40
CA GLU A 150 -9.16 21.89 -3.51
C GLU A 150 -8.17 22.97 -3.98
N THR A 151 -8.31 24.21 -3.52
CA THR A 151 -7.40 25.31 -3.94
C THR A 151 -5.94 24.95 -3.66
N GLY A 152 -5.12 24.93 -4.72
CA GLY A 152 -3.69 24.58 -4.64
C GLY A 152 -3.37 23.09 -4.84
N SER A 153 -4.35 22.29 -5.28
CA SER A 153 -4.15 20.89 -5.74
C SER A 153 -3.58 20.80 -7.14
#